data_AF-A0A969JZB8-F1
#
_entry.id   AF-A0A969JZB8-F1
#
_cell.length_a   1.000
_cell.length_b   1.000
_cell.length_c   1.000
_cell.angle_alpha   90.00
_cell.angle_beta   90.00
_cell.angle_gamma   90.00
#
_symmetry.space_group_name_H-M   'P 1'
#
loop_
_entity.id
_entity.type
_entity.pdbx_description
1 polymer ?
#
loop_
_entity_poly.entity_id
_entity_poly.type
_entity_poly.pdbx_seq_one_letter_code
_entity_poly.pdbx_strand_id
1 'polypeptide(L)'
;MGRPYATRLLTLDPYNEAAHRQLMWLLVRSGQRHAALEQYQHCRRLLADELGVEPSAATTAVYRHIRALEFPPPCYLPQQDSPFIGREGEVTAVSQQLAQLDCRLLSLLGPGGVGKTRLALEATHRLWQQRPGQFLHGVYFISLAGIDLVHQIPLLLAEKLSVSLRGPAVPFDQLLNYLHDKECCSFWTMWSICWSGMRRRWQTCWRGCWPRLGKSSCWLRRAPG
;
A
#
# COMPACT_ATOMS: atom_id res chain seq x y z
N MET A 1 15.70 6.79 6.80
CA MET A 1 16.24 8.17 6.96
C MET A 1 15.39 9.08 7.87
N GLY A 2 14.09 8.87 8.10
CA GLY A 2 13.26 9.84 8.86
C GLY A 2 13.28 9.76 10.40
N ARG A 3 13.64 8.61 10.99
CA ARG A 3 13.60 8.37 12.46
C ARG A 3 14.47 9.32 13.27
N PRO A 4 15.77 9.55 12.96
CA PRO A 4 16.60 10.45 13.75
C PRO A 4 16.13 11.91 13.68
N TYR A 5 15.53 12.34 12.57
CA TYR A 5 14.99 13.68 12.44
C TYR A 5 13.76 13.88 13.33
N ALA A 6 12.79 12.95 13.29
CA ALA A 6 11.60 13.00 14.14
C ALA A 6 11.95 12.93 15.64
N THR A 7 12.90 12.06 16.02
CA THR A 7 13.37 11.99 17.41
C THR A 7 14.03 13.30 17.85
N ARG A 8 14.88 13.90 16.98
CA ARG A 8 15.53 15.18 17.29
C ARG A 8 14.53 16.32 17.48
N LEU A 9 13.46 16.36 16.67
CA LEU A 9 12.39 17.35 16.85
C LEU A 9 11.71 17.19 18.21
N LEU A 10 11.41 15.96 18.64
CA LEU A 10 10.79 15.71 19.95
C LEU A 10 11.71 16.01 21.14
N THR A 11 13.03 15.95 20.94
CA THR A 11 13.98 16.42 21.97
C THR A 11 13.95 17.94 22.14
N LEU A 12 13.68 18.68 21.08
CA LEU A 12 13.60 20.14 21.10
C LEU A 12 12.22 20.65 21.50
N ASP A 13 11.17 19.97 21.06
CA ASP A 13 9.76 20.28 21.32
C ASP A 13 8.98 18.98 21.56
N PRO A 14 8.87 18.53 22.84
CA PRO A 14 8.14 17.32 23.20
C PRO A 14 6.63 17.39 22.91
N TYR A 15 6.07 18.59 22.71
CA TYR A 15 4.64 18.78 22.47
C TYR A 15 4.28 18.74 20.98
N ASN A 16 5.28 18.56 20.12
CA ASN A 16 5.09 18.53 18.67
C ASN A 16 4.36 17.26 18.20
N GLU A 17 3.03 17.32 18.17
CA GLU A 17 2.19 16.21 17.73
C GLU A 17 2.52 15.72 16.32
N ALA A 18 2.96 16.60 15.41
CA ALA A 18 3.31 16.20 14.04
C ALA A 18 4.57 15.30 14.03
N ALA A 19 5.55 15.60 14.87
CA ALA A 19 6.74 14.76 15.04
C ALA A 19 6.39 13.41 15.70
N HIS A 20 5.48 13.40 16.69
CA HIS A 20 4.94 12.14 17.24
C HIS A 20 4.28 11.28 16.17
N ARG A 21 3.39 11.85 15.34
CA ARG A 21 2.74 11.12 14.23
C ARG A 21 3.77 10.56 13.25
N GLN A 22 4.78 11.34 12.87
CA GLN A 22 5.85 10.88 11.98
C GLN A 22 6.60 9.69 12.58
N LEU A 23 6.96 9.77 13.87
CA LEU A 23 7.65 8.68 14.56
C LEU A 23 6.79 7.42 14.64
N MET A 24 5.49 7.54 14.94
CA MET A 24 4.55 6.41 14.94
C MET A 24 4.53 5.69 13.59
N TRP A 25 4.45 6.42 12.47
CA TRP A 25 4.51 5.81 11.13
C TRP A 25 5.84 5.14 10.83
N LEU A 26 6.95 5.77 11.24
CA LEU A 26 8.29 5.21 11.04
C LEU A 26 8.49 3.91 11.83
N LEU A 27 7.97 3.84 13.07
CA LEU A 27 8.01 2.65 13.91
C LEU A 27 7.20 1.52 13.29
N VAL A 28 5.97 1.79 12.84
CA VAL A 28 5.11 0.83 12.16
C VAL A 28 5.74 0.27 10.88
N ARG A 29 6.34 1.12 10.05
CA ARG A 29 7.05 0.69 8.83
C ARG A 29 8.29 -0.14 9.10
N SER A 30 8.86 -0.03 10.31
CA SER A 30 9.96 -0.88 10.78
C SER A 30 9.48 -2.16 11.48
N GLY A 31 8.18 -2.48 11.44
CA GLY A 31 7.59 -3.63 12.12
C GLY A 31 7.36 -3.45 13.62
N GLN A 32 7.72 -2.29 14.19
CA GLN A 32 7.63 -2.01 15.63
C GLN A 32 6.25 -1.41 15.99
N ARG A 33 5.17 -2.14 15.70
CA ARG A 33 3.78 -1.68 15.97
C ARG A 33 3.56 -1.33 17.44
N HIS A 34 4.07 -2.17 18.35
CA HIS A 34 3.92 -1.94 19.80
C HIS A 34 4.53 -0.60 20.22
N ALA A 35 5.79 -0.35 19.84
CA ALA A 35 6.47 0.92 20.10
C ALA A 35 5.72 2.13 19.50
N ALA A 36 5.06 1.97 18.35
CA ALA A 36 4.24 3.05 17.77
C ALA A 36 2.99 3.36 18.60
N LEU A 37 2.33 2.33 19.16
CA LEU A 37 1.19 2.52 20.04
C LEU A 37 1.61 3.10 21.40
N GLU A 38 2.77 2.70 21.91
CA GLU A 38 3.38 3.31 23.11
C GLU A 38 3.73 4.78 22.87
N GLN A 39 4.23 5.14 21.68
CA GLN A 39 4.54 6.53 21.33
C GLN A 39 3.30 7.44 21.39
N TYR A 40 2.12 6.92 21.01
CA TYR A 40 0.85 7.64 21.18
C TYR A 40 0.52 7.83 22.66
N GLN A 41 0.64 6.78 23.47
CA GLN A 41 0.37 6.85 24.90
C GLN A 41 1.33 7.82 25.61
N HIS A 42 2.58 7.90 25.17
CA HIS A 42 3.55 8.87 25.65
C HIS A 42 3.14 10.30 25.29
N CYS A 43 2.80 10.56 24.02
CA CYS A 43 2.28 11.86 23.57
C CYS A 43 1.05 12.31 24.37
N ARG A 44 0.08 11.40 24.57
CA ARG A 44 -1.13 11.69 25.33
C ARG A 44 -0.82 12.06 26.78
N ARG A 45 0.09 11.34 27.44
CA ARG A 45 0.50 11.66 28.82
C ARG A 45 1.16 13.03 28.90
N LEU A 46 2.14 13.31 28.03
CA LEU A 46 2.82 14.60 28.00
C LEU A 46 1.85 15.78 27.81
N LEU A 47 0.91 15.67 26.86
CA LEU A 47 -0.08 16.72 26.62
C LEU A 47 -1.07 16.88 27.78
N ALA A 48 -1.49 15.79 28.40
CA ALA A 48 -2.40 15.83 29.53
C ALA A 48 -1.72 16.41 30.79
N ASP A 49 -0.50 15.97 31.09
CA ASP A 49 0.22 16.35 32.31
C ASP A 49 0.69 17.82 32.27
N GLU A 50 1.19 18.28 31.11
CA GLU A 50 1.81 19.61 31.00
C GLU A 50 0.87 20.69 30.45
N LEU A 51 -0.07 20.31 29.59
CA LEU A 51 -0.96 21.27 28.90
C LEU A 51 -2.44 21.07 29.26
N GLY A 52 -2.81 19.97 29.94
CA GLY A 52 -4.20 19.67 30.29
C GLY A 52 -5.09 19.40 29.06
N VAL A 53 -4.51 19.05 27.92
CA VAL A 53 -5.24 18.83 26.65
C VAL A 53 -5.10 17.39 26.16
N GLU A 54 -6.12 16.93 25.43
CA GLU A 54 -6.05 15.66 24.71
C GLU A 54 -5.33 15.84 23.35
N PRO A 55 -4.75 14.76 22.78
CA PRO A 55 -4.17 14.78 21.46
C PRO A 55 -5.17 15.23 20.39
N SER A 56 -4.67 15.92 19.37
CA SER A 56 -5.47 16.33 18.22
C SER A 56 -6.13 15.13 17.51
N ALA A 57 -7.26 15.39 16.85
CA ALA A 57 -7.98 14.39 16.07
C ALA A 57 -7.10 13.72 15.00
N ALA A 58 -6.13 14.45 14.43
CA ALA A 58 -5.17 13.90 13.48
C ALA A 58 -4.24 12.85 14.12
N THR A 59 -3.81 13.07 15.37
CA THR A 59 -2.96 12.12 16.11
C THR A 59 -3.75 10.89 16.55
N THR A 60 -4.98 11.09 17.05
CA THR A 60 -5.89 9.98 17.37
C THR A 60 -6.24 9.15 16.13
N ALA A 61 -6.39 9.76 14.95
CA ALA A 61 -6.64 9.06 13.70
C ALA A 61 -5.48 8.11 13.33
N VAL A 62 -4.22 8.57 13.47
CA VAL A 62 -3.04 7.70 13.26
C VAL A 62 -3.03 6.53 14.24
N TYR A 63 -3.31 6.77 15.53
CA TYR A 63 -3.41 5.70 16.52
C TYR A 63 -4.48 4.66 16.15
N ARG A 64 -5.68 5.12 15.78
CA ARG A 64 -6.77 4.23 15.36
C ARG A 64 -6.38 3.42 14.14
N HIS A 65 -5.73 4.04 13.16
CA HIS A 65 -5.26 3.37 11.96
C HIS A 65 -4.23 2.28 12.29
N ILE A 66 -3.19 2.59 13.07
CA ILE A 66 -2.15 1.62 13.48
C ILE A 66 -2.74 0.48 14.32
N ARG A 67 -3.73 0.79 15.17
CA ARG A 67 -4.45 -0.20 15.96
C ARG A 67 -5.32 -1.12 15.08
N ALA A 68 -5.83 -0.65 13.95
CA ALA A 68 -6.60 -1.47 13.02
C ALA A 68 -5.73 -2.31 12.06
N LEU A 69 -4.41 -2.09 12.03
CA LEU A 69 -3.50 -2.92 11.23
C LEU A 69 -3.36 -4.33 11.80
N GLU A 70 -3.33 -5.31 10.90
CA GLU A 70 -2.99 -6.70 11.20
C GLU A 70 -1.47 -6.87 11.24
N PHE A 71 -0.97 -7.64 12.22
CA PHE A 71 0.46 -7.89 12.41
C PHE A 71 0.71 -9.36 12.75
N PRO A 72 1.51 -10.10 11.94
CA PRO A 72 2.14 -9.65 10.70
C PRO A 72 1.10 -9.31 9.61
N PRO A 73 1.39 -8.38 8.68
CA PRO A 73 0.44 -8.07 7.63
C PRO A 73 0.23 -9.29 6.73
N PRO A 74 -0.97 -9.48 6.16
CA PRO A 74 -1.29 -10.64 5.35
C PRO A 74 -0.47 -10.67 4.05
N CYS A 75 -0.06 -11.87 3.63
CA CYS A 75 0.63 -12.09 2.36
C CYS A 75 -0.05 -13.23 1.61
N TYR A 76 -0.82 -12.87 0.58
CA TYR A 76 -1.53 -13.81 -0.30
C TYR A 76 -0.88 -13.82 -1.68
N LEU A 77 0.41 -14.19 -1.72
CA LEU A 77 1.14 -14.43 -2.96
C LEU A 77 1.16 -15.94 -3.25
N PRO A 78 0.91 -16.38 -4.50
CA PRO A 78 1.03 -17.78 -4.88
C PRO A 78 2.49 -18.24 -4.76
N GLN A 79 2.71 -19.36 -4.07
CA GLN A 79 4.02 -19.98 -3.95
C GLN A 79 4.55 -20.35 -5.35
N GLN A 80 5.84 -20.11 -5.58
CA GLN A 80 6.51 -20.45 -6.84
C GLN A 80 7.48 -21.61 -6.56
N ASP A 81 7.11 -22.83 -6.97
CA ASP A 81 7.87 -24.04 -6.62
C ASP A 81 9.09 -24.29 -7.51
N SER A 82 9.23 -23.54 -8.60
CA SER A 82 10.42 -23.60 -9.47
C SER A 82 11.33 -22.39 -9.25
N PRO A 83 12.65 -22.56 -9.32
CA PRO A 83 13.58 -21.44 -9.16
C PRO A 83 13.37 -20.41 -10.28
N PHE A 84 13.43 -19.13 -9.94
CA PHE A 84 13.46 -18.06 -10.93
C PHE A 84 14.90 -17.87 -11.42
N ILE A 85 15.14 -18.18 -12.70
CA ILE A 85 16.48 -18.18 -13.29
C ILE A 85 16.59 -17.02 -14.29
N GLY A 86 17.66 -16.23 -14.14
CA GLY A 86 17.91 -15.05 -14.97
C GLY A 86 17.04 -13.86 -14.57
N ARG A 87 17.20 -12.73 -15.28
CA ARG A 87 16.35 -11.52 -15.11
C ARG A 87 16.46 -10.80 -13.76
N GLU A 88 17.55 -11.06 -13.03
CA GLU A 88 17.88 -10.44 -11.74
C GLU A 88 17.87 -8.90 -11.76
N GLY A 89 18.36 -8.31 -12.86
CA GLY A 89 18.34 -6.86 -13.05
C GLY A 89 16.91 -6.31 -13.16
N GLU A 90 16.00 -7.03 -13.81
CA GLU A 90 14.60 -6.62 -13.97
C GLU A 90 13.81 -6.80 -12.68
N VAL A 91 14.06 -7.90 -11.95
CA VAL A 91 13.52 -8.10 -10.60
C VAL A 91 13.92 -6.94 -9.71
N THR A 92 15.22 -6.59 -9.70
CA THR A 92 15.74 -5.47 -8.91
C THR A 92 15.09 -4.15 -9.31
N ALA A 93 14.96 -3.86 -10.61
CA ALA A 93 14.31 -2.66 -11.10
C ALA A 93 12.83 -2.57 -10.66
N VAL A 94 12.09 -3.67 -10.76
CA VAL A 94 10.69 -3.75 -10.32
C VAL A 94 10.58 -3.56 -8.81
N SER A 95 11.39 -4.26 -8.02
CA SER A 95 11.40 -4.11 -6.56
C SER A 95 11.76 -2.69 -6.12
N GLN A 96 12.71 -2.03 -6.80
CA GLN A 96 13.06 -0.63 -6.52
C GLN A 96 11.91 0.33 -6.80
N GLN A 97 11.21 0.16 -7.92
CA GLN A 97 10.06 1.00 -8.27
C GLN A 97 8.91 0.79 -7.28
N LEU A 98 8.62 -0.46 -6.91
CA LEU A 98 7.62 -0.77 -5.89
C LEU A 98 8.02 -0.28 -4.50
N ALA A 99 9.31 -0.14 -4.24
CA ALA A 99 9.78 0.38 -2.98
C ALA A 99 9.60 1.90 -2.83
N GLN A 100 9.26 2.62 -3.90
CA GLN A 100 9.01 4.06 -3.85
C GLN A 100 7.66 4.35 -3.20
N LEU A 101 7.61 5.34 -2.29
CA LEU A 101 6.40 5.70 -1.55
C LEU A 101 5.31 6.33 -2.43
N ASP A 102 5.67 6.87 -3.58
CA ASP A 102 4.75 7.46 -4.55
C ASP A 102 4.35 6.48 -5.68
N CYS A 103 4.88 5.25 -5.66
CA CYS A 103 4.49 4.23 -6.62
C CYS A 103 3.09 3.71 -6.31
N ARG A 104 2.10 4.21 -7.07
CA ARG A 104 0.70 3.79 -6.94
C ARG A 104 0.32 2.63 -7.86
N LEU A 105 0.93 2.58 -9.04
CA LEU A 105 0.64 1.58 -10.07
C LEU A 105 1.89 1.34 -10.91
N LEU A 106 2.33 0.08 -10.96
CA LEU A 106 3.39 -0.37 -11.85
C LEU A 106 2.81 -1.36 -12.87
N SER A 107 2.99 -1.09 -14.16
CA SER A 107 2.50 -1.94 -15.24
C SER A 107 3.67 -2.58 -15.98
N LEU A 108 3.72 -3.93 -15.99
CA LEU A 108 4.71 -4.69 -16.75
C LEU A 108 4.18 -4.98 -18.15
N LEU A 109 4.86 -4.45 -19.17
CA LEU A 109 4.50 -4.62 -20.58
C LEU A 109 5.47 -5.56 -21.29
N GLY A 110 4.97 -6.38 -22.20
CA GLY A 110 5.78 -7.31 -22.98
C GLY A 110 4.92 -8.36 -23.69
N PRO A 111 5.50 -9.13 -24.61
CA PRO A 111 4.80 -10.18 -25.35
C PRO A 111 4.15 -11.21 -24.41
N GLY A 112 3.12 -11.90 -24.90
CA GLY A 112 2.52 -13.03 -24.19
C GLY A 112 3.57 -14.10 -23.90
N GLY A 113 3.44 -14.81 -22.77
CA GLY A 113 4.34 -15.93 -22.44
C GLY A 113 5.73 -15.56 -21.90
N VAL A 114 6.17 -14.30 -21.94
CA VAL A 114 7.51 -13.88 -21.45
C VAL A 114 7.68 -13.90 -19.91
N GLY A 115 6.70 -14.46 -19.18
CA GLY A 115 6.79 -14.61 -17.71
C GLY A 115 6.60 -13.31 -16.90
N LYS A 116 5.86 -12.31 -17.42
CA LYS A 116 5.63 -11.02 -16.71
C LYS A 116 5.01 -11.22 -15.32
N THR A 117 4.04 -12.12 -15.18
CA THR A 117 3.42 -12.47 -13.89
C THR A 117 4.45 -13.02 -12.93
N ARG A 118 5.29 -13.94 -13.42
CA ARG A 118 6.32 -14.57 -12.61
C ARG A 118 7.36 -13.56 -12.16
N LEU A 119 7.79 -12.65 -13.04
CA LEU A 119 8.68 -11.54 -12.70
C LEU A 119 8.06 -10.64 -11.61
N ALA A 120 6.78 -10.29 -11.75
CA ALA A 120 6.07 -9.47 -10.76
C ALA A 120 5.96 -10.15 -9.39
N LEU A 121 5.56 -11.43 -9.38
CA LEU A 121 5.45 -12.23 -8.16
C LEU A 121 6.81 -12.36 -7.47
N GLU A 122 7.87 -12.68 -8.22
CA GLU A 122 9.22 -12.80 -7.70
C GLU A 122 9.72 -11.48 -7.09
N ALA A 123 9.57 -10.37 -7.82
CA ALA A 123 9.99 -9.04 -7.32
C ALA A 123 9.23 -8.62 -6.05
N THR A 124 7.96 -8.99 -5.95
CA THR A 124 7.14 -8.71 -4.77
C THR A 124 7.52 -9.60 -3.60
N HIS A 125 7.76 -10.89 -3.85
CA HIS A 125 8.18 -11.84 -2.83
C HIS A 125 9.52 -11.43 -2.21
N ARG A 126 10.50 -11.05 -3.03
CA ARG A 126 11.79 -10.54 -2.55
C ARG A 126 11.64 -9.25 -1.76
N LEU A 127 10.81 -8.32 -2.23
CA LEU A 127 10.59 -7.06 -1.52
C LEU A 127 9.92 -7.31 -0.15
N TRP A 128 8.95 -8.22 -0.10
CA TRP A 128 8.29 -8.64 1.14
C TRP A 128 9.29 -9.24 2.15
N GLN A 129 10.19 -10.11 1.69
CA GLN A 129 11.22 -10.72 2.53
C GLN A 129 12.28 -9.72 3.01
N GLN A 130 12.71 -8.81 2.14
CA GLN A 130 13.75 -7.83 2.46
C GLN A 130 13.23 -6.69 3.36
N ARG A 131 11.95 -6.33 3.25
CA ARG A 131 11.35 -5.19 3.95
C ARG A 131 9.96 -5.53 4.52
N PRO A 132 9.89 -6.42 5.53
CA PRO A 132 8.66 -6.66 6.26
C PRO A 132 8.22 -5.35 6.96
N GLY A 133 7.10 -4.78 6.52
CA GLY A 133 6.61 -3.47 7.00
C GLY A 133 6.54 -2.38 5.93
N GLN A 134 7.02 -2.63 4.72
CA GLN A 134 6.78 -1.73 3.58
C GLN A 134 5.29 -1.71 3.19
N PHE A 135 4.64 -2.87 3.22
CA PHE A 135 3.21 -3.03 2.91
C PHE A 135 2.40 -3.20 4.19
N LEU A 136 1.96 -2.09 4.78
CA LEU A 136 1.26 -2.07 6.07
C LEU A 136 -0.07 -2.82 6.05
N HIS A 137 -0.72 -2.87 4.89
CA HIS A 137 -2.00 -3.53 4.70
C HIS A 137 -1.89 -4.93 4.10
N GLY A 138 -0.66 -5.41 3.92
CA GLY A 138 -0.39 -6.69 3.29
C GLY A 138 -0.29 -6.63 1.75
N VAL A 139 -0.08 -7.80 1.17
CA VAL A 139 0.09 -7.99 -0.28
C VAL A 139 -0.88 -9.06 -0.77
N TYR A 140 -1.56 -8.78 -1.87
CA TYR A 140 -2.60 -9.64 -2.43
C TYR A 140 -2.34 -9.88 -3.91
N PHE A 141 -2.31 -11.14 -4.33
CA PHE A 141 -2.37 -11.51 -5.72
C PHE A 141 -3.81 -11.84 -6.12
N ILE A 142 -4.32 -11.15 -7.15
CA ILE A 142 -5.64 -11.41 -7.73
C ILE A 142 -5.44 -11.75 -9.20
N SER A 143 -5.67 -13.02 -9.55
CA SER A 143 -5.75 -13.43 -10.94
C SER A 143 -7.09 -12.98 -11.53
N LEU A 144 -7.03 -12.21 -12.61
CA LEU A 144 -8.22 -11.84 -13.40
C LEU A 144 -8.44 -12.77 -14.60
N ALA A 145 -7.65 -13.85 -14.70
CA ALA A 145 -7.81 -14.83 -15.77
C ALA A 145 -9.18 -15.52 -15.63
N GLY A 146 -9.94 -15.59 -16.73
CA GLY A 146 -11.27 -16.20 -16.75
C GLY A 146 -12.42 -15.29 -16.30
N ILE A 147 -12.18 -13.98 -16.14
CA ILE A 147 -13.27 -13.01 -15.93
C ILE A 147 -13.74 -12.47 -17.27
N ASP A 148 -14.96 -12.82 -17.65
CA ASP A 148 -15.57 -12.35 -18.90
C ASP A 148 -16.40 -11.07 -18.70
N LEU A 149 -16.87 -10.82 -17.46
CA LEU A 149 -17.79 -9.74 -17.14
C LEU A 149 -17.26 -8.84 -16.03
N VAL A 150 -17.29 -7.54 -16.29
CA VAL A 150 -16.73 -6.47 -15.44
C VAL A 150 -17.32 -6.45 -14.03
N HIS A 151 -18.61 -6.80 -13.89
CA HIS A 151 -19.29 -6.78 -12.60
C HIS A 151 -18.80 -7.87 -11.63
N GLN A 152 -18.09 -8.88 -12.12
CA GLN A 152 -17.51 -9.94 -11.29
C GLN A 152 -16.25 -9.47 -10.55
N ILE A 153 -15.57 -8.43 -11.05
CA ILE A 153 -14.33 -7.89 -10.46
C ILE A 153 -14.54 -7.46 -9.00
N PRO A 154 -15.51 -6.59 -8.65
CA PRO A 154 -15.67 -6.17 -7.26
C PRO A 154 -16.02 -7.32 -6.30
N LEU A 155 -16.74 -8.34 -6.76
CA LEU A 155 -17.06 -9.52 -5.95
C LEU A 155 -15.81 -10.37 -5.69
N LEU A 156 -15.01 -10.64 -6.72
CA LEU A 156 -13.75 -11.39 -6.60
C LEU A 156 -12.76 -10.68 -5.65
N LEU A 157 -12.65 -9.36 -5.78
CA LEU A 157 -11.79 -8.56 -4.91
C LEU A 157 -12.29 -8.59 -3.47
N ALA A 158 -13.59 -8.46 -3.25
CA ALA A 158 -14.18 -8.51 -1.92
C ALA A 158 -13.95 -9.87 -1.25
N GLU A 159 -14.12 -10.97 -1.97
CA GLU A 159 -13.82 -12.32 -1.47
C GLU A 159 -12.34 -12.45 -1.06
N LYS A 160 -11.40 -12.05 -1.93
CA LYS A 160 -9.96 -12.15 -1.65
C LYS A 160 -9.49 -11.22 -0.54
N LEU A 161 -10.13 -10.07 -0.38
CA LEU A 161 -9.84 -9.11 0.70
C LEU A 161 -10.63 -9.44 1.99
N SER A 162 -11.44 -10.50 2.00
CA SER A 162 -12.35 -10.85 3.11
C SER A 162 -13.30 -9.71 3.52
N VAL A 163 -13.73 -8.90 2.54
CA VAL A 163 -14.64 -7.76 2.73
C VAL A 163 -16.08 -8.18 2.45
N SER A 164 -16.97 -7.89 3.40
CA SER A 164 -18.41 -8.06 3.17
C SER A 164 -18.99 -6.85 2.47
N LEU A 165 -19.32 -6.97 1.17
CA LEU A 165 -20.10 -5.98 0.43
C LEU A 165 -21.58 -6.13 0.83
N ARG A 166 -22.04 -5.32 1.78
CA ARG A 166 -23.43 -5.35 2.27
C ARG A 166 -24.08 -3.99 2.03
N GLY A 167 -25.25 -3.99 1.39
CA GLY A 167 -26.10 -2.82 1.24
C GLY A 167 -26.59 -2.55 -0.19
N PRO A 168 -27.42 -1.51 -0.38
CA PRO A 168 -28.04 -1.19 -1.67
C PRO A 168 -27.10 -0.45 -2.65
N ALA A 169 -25.93 0.01 -2.18
CA ALA A 169 -24.97 0.72 -3.02
C ALA A 169 -24.27 -0.23 -4.00
N VAL A 170 -23.83 0.31 -5.14
CA VAL A 170 -23.14 -0.48 -6.18
C VAL A 170 -21.89 -1.15 -5.57
N PRO A 171 -21.68 -2.46 -5.77
CA PRO A 171 -20.55 -3.22 -5.19
C PRO A 171 -19.18 -2.58 -5.40
N PHE A 172 -19.02 -1.94 -6.56
CA PHE A 172 -17.80 -1.26 -6.95
C PHE A 172 -17.49 -0.02 -6.09
N ASP A 173 -18.51 0.78 -5.74
CA ASP A 173 -18.33 1.97 -4.91
C ASP A 173 -18.05 1.60 -3.45
N GLN A 174 -18.69 0.54 -2.95
CA GLN A 174 -18.40 0.00 -1.62
C GLN A 174 -16.95 -0.46 -1.51
N LEU A 175 -16.44 -1.16 -2.54
CA LEU A 175 -15.06 -1.60 -2.59
C LEU A 175 -14.08 -0.42 -2.70
N LEU A 176 -14.38 0.57 -3.54
CA LEU A 176 -13.54 1.77 -3.65
C LEU A 176 -13.47 2.54 -2.33
N ASN A 177 -14.59 2.69 -1.63
CA ASN A 177 -14.63 3.33 -0.32
C ASN A 177 -13.80 2.56 0.71
N TYR A 178 -13.88 1.22 0.70
CA TYR A 178 -13.05 0.38 1.55
C TYR A 178 -11.55 0.55 1.24
N LEU A 179 -11.18 0.53 -0.04
CA LEU A 179 -9.79 0.68 -0.47
C LEU A 179 -9.26 2.11 -0.29
N HIS A 180 -10.12 3.12 -0.31
CA HIS A 180 -9.75 4.52 -0.11
C HIS A 180 -9.19 4.77 1.30
N ASP A 181 -9.76 4.10 2.30
CA ASP A 181 -9.35 4.26 3.71
C ASP A 181 -8.07 3.47 4.06
N LYS A 182 -7.67 2.56 3.18
CA LYS A 182 -6.45 1.76 3.32
C LYS A 182 -5.33 2.43 2.51
N GLU A 183 -4.18 2.68 3.13
CA GLU A 183 -2.92 2.92 2.39
C GLU A 183 -2.43 1.61 1.73
N CYS A 184 -3.30 0.93 0.99
CA CYS A 184 -2.94 -0.23 0.20
C CYS A 184 -2.19 0.29 -1.02
N CYS A 185 -0.86 0.13 -1.05
CA CYS A 185 -0.15 0.02 -2.31
C CYS A 185 -0.69 -1.22 -3.03
N SER A 186 -1.79 -1.06 -3.77
CA SER A 186 -2.43 -2.14 -4.50
C SER A 186 -1.52 -2.55 -5.66
N PHE A 187 -0.73 -3.59 -5.44
CA PHE A 187 0.05 -4.22 -6.49
C PHE A 187 -0.88 -5.05 -7.39
N TRP A 188 -1.41 -4.41 -8.44
CA TRP A 188 -2.21 -5.07 -9.48
C TRP A 188 -1.28 -5.69 -10.53
N THR A 189 -1.21 -7.02 -10.60
CA THR A 189 -0.53 -7.69 -11.73
C THR A 189 -1.41 -8.77 -12.36
N MET A 190 -2.12 -8.40 -13.43
CA MET A 190 -1.71 -8.76 -14.81
C MET A 190 -2.79 -8.30 -15.80
N TRP A 191 -2.45 -7.28 -16.59
CA TRP A 191 -3.12 -7.00 -17.85
C TRP A 191 -2.49 -7.86 -18.95
N SER A 192 -3.25 -8.82 -19.45
CA SER A 192 -3.06 -9.39 -20.79
C SER A 192 -4.39 -9.99 -21.23
N ILE A 193 -5.16 -9.17 -21.94
CA ILE A 193 -6.02 -9.45 -23.11
C ILE A 193 -7.30 -8.59 -23.04
N CYS A 194 -7.37 -7.64 -23.98
CA CYS A 194 -8.53 -6.87 -24.42
C CYS A 194 -9.26 -5.97 -23.41
N TRP A 195 -8.91 -4.66 -23.35
CA TRP A 195 -9.91 -3.64 -22.98
C TRP A 195 -9.52 -2.20 -23.32
N SER A 196 -9.84 -1.79 -24.56
CA SER A 196 -9.69 -0.42 -25.07
C SER A 196 -10.79 0.54 -24.58
N GLY A 197 -11.90 0.05 -24.00
CA GLY A 197 -13.09 0.86 -23.69
C GLY A 197 -13.10 1.56 -22.32
N MET A 198 -12.48 0.99 -21.28
CA MET A 198 -12.69 1.46 -19.90
C MET A 198 -11.54 2.32 -19.34
N ARG A 199 -10.47 2.50 -20.13
CA ARG A 199 -9.33 3.36 -19.76
C ARG A 199 -9.78 4.78 -19.41
N ARG A 200 -10.83 5.29 -20.06
CA ARG A 200 -11.36 6.63 -19.80
C ARG A 200 -12.09 6.70 -18.45
N ARG A 201 -12.99 5.76 -18.15
CA ARG A 201 -13.86 5.82 -16.96
C ARG A 201 -13.10 5.63 -15.64
N TRP A 202 -12.09 4.75 -15.64
CA TRP A 202 -11.23 4.57 -14.46
C TRP A 202 -10.22 5.69 -14.29
N GLN A 203 -9.61 6.22 -15.37
CA GLN A 203 -8.74 7.39 -15.27
C GLN A 203 -9.48 8.64 -14.80
N THR A 204 -10.77 8.80 -15.15
CA THR A 204 -11.59 9.91 -14.66
C THR A 204 -12.06 9.74 -13.22
N CYS A 205 -12.50 8.55 -12.80
CA CYS A 205 -12.84 8.29 -11.38
C CYS A 205 -11.61 8.46 -10.47
N TRP A 206 -10.45 7.95 -10.90
CA TRP A 206 -9.22 8.06 -10.11
C TRP A 206 -8.64 9.47 -10.04
N ARG A 207 -8.85 10.31 -11.08
CA ARG A 207 -8.46 11.72 -11.04
C ARG A 207 -9.40 12.57 -10.18
N GLY A 208 -10.66 12.15 -10.01
CA GLY A 208 -11.67 12.90 -9.26
C GLY A 208 -11.68 12.65 -7.75
N CYS A 209 -11.30 11.45 -7.29
CA CYS A 209 -11.44 11.07 -5.87
C CYS A 209 -10.27 11.44 -4.96
N TRP A 210 -9.11 11.86 -5.48
CA TRP A 210 -7.91 12.17 -4.66
C TRP A 210 -7.34 13.57 -4.96
N PRO A 211 -7.79 14.63 -4.26
CA PRO A 211 -7.24 15.98 -4.44
C PRO A 211 -6.02 16.28 -3.58
N ARG A 212 -5.58 15.38 -2.67
CA ARG A 212 -4.43 15.64 -1.79
C ARG A 212 -3.24 14.74 -2.14
N LEU A 213 -2.13 15.43 -2.45
CA LEU A 213 -0.77 14.96 -2.69
C LEU A 213 -0.44 14.57 -4.14
N GLY A 214 0.07 15.56 -4.86
CA GLY A 214 1.28 15.47 -5.69
C GLY A 214 1.20 14.60 -6.93
N LYS A 215 1.14 15.25 -8.10
CA LYS A 215 1.35 14.63 -9.40
C LYS A 215 2.75 14.01 -9.48
N SER A 216 2.88 12.68 -9.51
CA SER A 216 4.03 11.99 -10.11
C SER A 216 3.57 10.71 -10.81
N SER A 217 3.10 10.85 -12.05
CA SER A 217 3.00 9.74 -12.98
C SER A 217 4.42 9.41 -13.48
N CYS A 218 5.08 8.44 -12.85
CA CYS A 218 6.41 7.96 -13.25
C CYS A 218 6.27 6.98 -14.43
N TRP A 219 6.59 7.45 -15.63
CA TRP A 219 6.62 6.63 -16.85
C TRP A 219 8.00 5.99 -16.98
N LEU A 220 8.11 4.69 -16.73
CA LEU A 220 9.35 3.97 -17.04
C LEU A 220 9.43 3.71 -18.55
N ARG A 221 10.25 4.52 -19.22
CA ARG A 221 10.71 4.31 -20.60
C ARG A 221 11.55 3.03 -20.68
N ARG A 222 11.37 2.30 -21.78
CA ARG A 222 12.19 1.14 -22.22
C ARG A 222 13.69 1.41 -22.07
N ALA A 223 14.44 0.40 -21.59
CA ALA A 223 15.86 0.29 -21.89
C ALA A 223 16.05 0.08 -23.42
N PRO A 224 16.98 0.79 -24.08
CA PRO A 224 17.32 0.51 -25.47
C PRO A 224 18.34 -0.63 -25.55
N GLY A 225 18.16 -1.49 -26.56
CA GLY A 225 19.20 -2.25 -27.26
C GLY A 225 19.93 -3.31 -26.47
#